data_AF-A0A2P9H9Q7-F1
#
_entry.id   AF-A0A2P9H9Q7-F1
#
_cell.length_a   1.000
_cell.length_b   1.000
_cell.length_c   1.000
_cell.angle_alpha   90.00
_cell.angle_beta   90.00
_cell.angle_gamma   90.00
#
_symmetry.space_group_name_H-M   'P 1'
#
loop_
_entity.id
_entity.type
_entity.pdbx_description
1 polymer ?
#
loop_
_entity_poly.entity_id
_entity_poly.type
_entity_poly.pdbx_seq_one_letter_code
_entity_poly.pdbx_strand_id
1 'polypeptide(L)'
;MENNRVFMKAYMTNNLIRTISHFKEKEEFNAFLEAYKQASVNLEIDSFQLHLNWPSFLELIDLEALFWSFHPLNEEDALYSFLLSMLNKNDQQVLLTCLYDQVFIDCLTKVKNLPQIDQTFLLNQIQKKRDLIQVPLVKELFAAPLNHYEKLLQVDPYHTIHDLTLYLAWDRVCINLAVIFEHPSFKSVDGLTTLKECLIESFQHITKQGETAPGFFRFMEALYAILMREENLPIHSEEEWLILCQSAEALRSREVVCDAPYIDKILVDKYSNSKKRAQLILTLDSIEKVNASLKLAEFEIKKLNQEKMAWNYSLAPVEIVCFKQEDQKLLFNTIIRQEYF
;
A
#
# COMPACT_ATOMS: atom_id res chain seq x y z
N MET A 1 39.19 14.47 -1.37
CA MET A 1 37.96 14.44 -0.55
C MET A 1 36.88 13.85 -1.43
N GLU A 2 36.58 12.57 -1.25
CA GLU A 2 35.47 11.92 -1.97
C GLU A 2 34.17 12.58 -1.49
N ASN A 3 33.49 13.29 -2.39
CA ASN A 3 32.11 13.68 -2.16
C ASN A 3 31.32 12.38 -2.01
N ASN A 4 31.02 12.00 -0.76
CA ASN A 4 30.09 10.92 -0.47
C ASN A 4 28.73 11.31 -1.03
N ARG A 5 28.46 10.94 -2.28
CA ARG A 5 27.18 11.21 -2.90
C ARG A 5 26.10 10.49 -2.12
N VAL A 6 25.21 11.25 -1.51
CA VAL A 6 24.11 10.72 -0.69
C VAL A 6 23.03 10.21 -1.64
N PHE A 7 23.19 8.97 -2.13
CA PHE A 7 22.21 8.29 -3.00
C PHE A 7 21.04 7.77 -2.17
N MET A 8 19.81 8.17 -2.48
CA MET A 8 18.62 7.75 -1.74
C MET A 8 17.67 6.95 -2.64
N LYS A 9 17.05 5.89 -2.10
CA LYS A 9 15.95 5.21 -2.80
C LYS A 9 14.71 6.10 -2.73
N ALA A 10 14.09 6.37 -3.87
CA ALA A 10 12.87 7.15 -3.97
C ALA A 10 11.69 6.29 -4.44
N TYR A 11 10.51 6.56 -3.91
CA TYR A 11 9.23 5.99 -4.35
C TYR A 11 8.24 7.11 -4.65
N MET A 12 7.26 6.84 -5.51
CA MET A 12 6.24 7.81 -5.93
C MET A 12 4.84 7.26 -5.65
N THR A 13 3.90 8.15 -5.31
CA THR A 13 2.47 7.79 -5.31
C THR A 13 1.93 7.69 -6.74
N ASN A 14 0.85 6.92 -6.90
CA ASN A 14 0.21 6.66 -8.18
C ASN A 14 -0.25 7.94 -8.86
N ASN A 15 -0.85 8.87 -8.11
CA ASN A 15 -1.27 10.17 -8.66
C ASN A 15 -0.09 10.97 -9.24
N LEU A 16 1.08 10.92 -8.60
CA LEU A 16 2.29 11.57 -9.11
C LEU A 16 2.80 10.88 -10.38
N ILE A 17 2.84 9.54 -10.41
CA ILE A 17 3.23 8.76 -11.58
C ILE A 17 2.30 9.04 -12.76
N ARG A 18 0.99 9.02 -12.53
CA ARG A 18 -0.03 9.36 -13.55
C ARG A 18 0.22 10.74 -14.12
N THR A 19 0.43 11.73 -13.26
CA THR A 19 0.65 13.12 -13.69
C THR A 19 1.91 13.24 -14.55
N ILE A 20 3.05 12.72 -14.07
CA ILE A 20 4.33 12.82 -14.79
C ILE A 20 4.29 12.04 -16.11
N SER A 21 3.68 10.84 -16.13
CA SER A 21 3.60 10.01 -17.33
C SER A 21 2.75 10.62 -18.44
N HIS A 22 1.85 11.55 -18.10
CA HIS A 22 0.97 12.24 -19.04
C HIS A 22 1.44 13.65 -19.44
N PHE A 23 2.63 14.08 -19.00
CA PHE A 23 3.22 15.32 -19.51
C PHE A 23 3.34 15.27 -21.02
N LYS A 24 2.91 16.36 -21.65
CA LYS A 24 2.90 16.56 -23.10
C LYS A 24 4.05 17.47 -23.53
N GLU A 25 4.50 18.34 -22.64
CA GLU A 25 5.48 19.38 -22.92
C GLU A 25 6.75 19.19 -22.08
N LYS A 26 7.89 19.66 -22.62
CA LYS A 26 9.18 19.57 -21.91
C LYS A 26 9.19 20.51 -20.70
N GLU A 27 8.48 21.62 -20.80
CA GLU A 27 8.32 22.66 -19.81
C GLU A 27 7.68 22.11 -18.51
N GLU A 28 6.69 21.22 -18.62
CA GLU A 28 6.05 20.56 -17.47
C GLU A 28 7.07 19.70 -16.69
N PHE A 29 7.87 18.91 -17.42
CA PHE A 29 8.91 18.09 -16.81
C PHE A 29 10.05 18.93 -16.22
N ASN A 30 10.44 20.03 -16.88
CA ASN A 30 11.44 20.93 -16.34
C ASN A 30 10.99 21.58 -15.02
N ALA A 31 9.70 21.95 -14.92
CA ALA A 31 9.14 22.45 -13.66
C ALA A 31 9.21 21.41 -12.55
N PHE A 32 8.86 20.15 -12.85
CA PHE A 32 9.04 19.04 -11.91
C PHE A 32 10.52 18.88 -11.47
N LEU A 33 11.47 18.95 -12.41
CA LEU A 33 12.90 18.87 -12.10
C LEU A 33 13.38 20.02 -11.21
N GLU A 34 12.88 21.24 -11.43
CA GLU A 34 13.19 22.40 -10.58
C GLU A 34 12.62 22.25 -9.17
N ALA A 35 11.34 21.84 -9.06
CA ALA A 35 10.70 21.53 -7.79
C ALA A 35 11.45 20.42 -7.03
N TYR A 36 11.87 19.38 -7.74
CA TYR A 36 12.67 18.31 -7.18
C TYR A 36 14.04 18.82 -6.70
N LYS A 37 14.77 19.60 -7.52
CA LYS A 37 16.07 20.18 -7.12
C LYS A 37 15.96 21.03 -5.86
N GLN A 38 14.90 21.81 -5.73
CA GLN A 38 14.63 22.59 -4.52
C GLN A 38 14.46 21.67 -3.30
N ALA A 39 13.71 20.58 -3.44
CA ALA A 39 13.59 19.57 -2.38
C ALA A 39 14.94 18.90 -2.07
N SER A 40 15.73 18.57 -3.09
CA SER A 40 17.03 17.92 -2.92
C SER A 40 18.03 18.76 -2.13
N VAL A 41 18.06 20.07 -2.36
CA VAL A 41 18.90 21.00 -1.60
C VAL A 41 18.49 20.99 -0.12
N ASN A 42 17.19 21.02 0.17
CA ASN A 42 16.67 21.00 1.55
C ASN A 42 16.90 19.65 2.26
N LEU A 43 17.03 18.57 1.51
CA LEU A 43 17.29 17.21 2.00
C LEU A 43 18.78 16.83 1.98
N GLU A 44 19.65 17.71 1.46
CA GLU A 44 21.08 17.43 1.28
C GLU A 44 21.35 16.12 0.48
N ILE A 45 20.51 15.84 -0.52
CA ILE A 45 20.65 14.67 -1.39
C ILE A 45 21.19 15.07 -2.77
N ASP A 46 22.19 14.33 -3.25
CA ASP A 46 22.78 14.59 -4.57
C ASP A 46 21.96 13.96 -5.70
N SER A 47 21.37 12.80 -5.44
CA SER A 47 20.56 12.06 -6.41
C SER A 47 19.72 10.99 -5.75
N PHE A 48 18.62 10.62 -6.40
CA PHE A 48 17.85 9.44 -6.04
C PHE A 48 17.88 8.38 -7.15
N GLN A 49 17.56 7.15 -6.75
CA GLN A 49 17.17 6.08 -7.66
C GLN A 49 15.67 5.81 -7.47
N LEU A 50 14.89 5.96 -8.54
CA LEU A 50 13.45 5.69 -8.50
C LEU A 50 13.22 4.18 -8.46
N HIS A 51 12.41 3.76 -7.50
CA HIS A 51 11.90 2.41 -7.39
C HIS A 51 10.37 2.44 -7.41
N LEU A 52 9.77 1.49 -8.12
CA LEU A 52 8.33 1.27 -8.10
C LEU A 52 8.07 -0.04 -7.38
N ASN A 53 7.09 -0.04 -6.47
CA ASN A 53 6.48 -1.26 -5.95
C ASN A 53 5.33 -1.70 -6.87
N TRP A 54 4.67 -2.81 -6.55
CA TRP A 54 3.56 -3.32 -7.36
C TRP A 54 2.50 -2.27 -7.69
N PRO A 55 1.92 -1.52 -6.73
CA PRO A 55 0.95 -0.46 -7.04
C PRO A 55 1.46 0.57 -8.05
N SER A 56 2.64 1.12 -7.79
CA SER A 56 3.23 2.15 -8.63
C SER A 56 3.63 1.64 -10.01
N PHE A 57 4.06 0.38 -10.11
CA PHE A 57 4.35 -0.25 -11.39
C PHE A 57 3.07 -0.48 -12.20
N LEU A 58 2.02 -1.04 -11.56
CA LEU A 58 0.74 -1.29 -12.20
C LEU A 58 0.08 0.00 -12.67
N GLU A 59 0.13 1.07 -11.88
CA GLU A 59 -0.28 2.42 -12.31
C GLU A 59 0.51 2.88 -13.53
N LEU A 60 1.83 2.73 -13.53
CA LEU A 60 2.65 3.16 -14.65
C LEU A 60 2.26 2.44 -15.95
N ILE A 61 1.88 1.17 -15.90
CA ILE A 61 1.48 0.39 -17.09
C ILE A 61 -0.04 0.37 -17.35
N ASP A 62 -0.76 1.33 -16.76
CA ASP A 62 -2.19 1.57 -16.95
C ASP A 62 -3.07 0.34 -16.55
N LEU A 63 -2.73 -0.26 -15.40
CA LEU A 63 -3.42 -1.39 -14.76
C LEU A 63 -3.90 -1.05 -13.34
N GLU A 64 -4.18 0.23 -13.06
CA GLU A 64 -4.71 0.68 -11.77
C GLU A 64 -6.13 0.16 -11.48
N ALA A 65 -6.92 -0.07 -12.54
CA ALA A 65 -8.30 -0.55 -12.47
C ALA A 65 -8.43 -2.09 -12.58
N LEU A 66 -7.38 -2.85 -12.23
CA LEU A 66 -7.39 -4.33 -12.26
C LEU A 66 -8.57 -4.95 -11.50
N PHE A 67 -9.03 -4.29 -10.44
CA PHE A 67 -10.08 -4.78 -9.56
C PHE A 67 -11.49 -4.28 -9.89
N TRP A 68 -11.70 -3.64 -11.05
CA TRP A 68 -13.04 -3.17 -11.44
C TRP A 68 -14.10 -4.29 -11.44
N SER A 69 -13.69 -5.54 -11.69
CA SER A 69 -14.55 -6.74 -11.66
C SER A 69 -14.43 -7.54 -10.35
N PHE A 70 -13.67 -7.05 -9.37
CA PHE A 70 -13.49 -7.66 -8.06
C PHE A 70 -14.33 -6.92 -7.04
N HIS A 71 -15.63 -7.16 -7.09
CA HIS A 71 -16.53 -6.62 -6.09
C HIS A 71 -16.19 -7.21 -4.71
N PRO A 72 -16.14 -6.38 -3.66
CA PRO A 72 -16.05 -6.87 -2.30
C PRO A 72 -17.18 -7.85 -1.99
N LEU A 73 -16.95 -8.75 -1.04
CA LEU A 73 -17.98 -9.66 -0.54
C LEU A 73 -19.24 -8.88 -0.14
N ASN A 74 -20.40 -9.41 -0.53
CA ASN A 74 -21.69 -8.83 -0.21
C ASN A 74 -22.70 -9.90 0.20
N GLU A 75 -23.93 -9.49 0.55
CA GLU A 75 -24.98 -10.40 1.04
C GLU A 75 -25.36 -11.52 0.07
N GLU A 76 -25.11 -11.37 -1.23
CA GLU A 76 -25.36 -12.38 -2.27
C GLU A 76 -24.28 -13.48 -2.30
N ASP A 77 -23.08 -13.22 -1.74
CA ASP A 77 -21.99 -14.19 -1.69
C ASP A 77 -22.24 -15.26 -0.60
N ALA A 78 -22.35 -16.53 -1.00
CA ALA A 78 -22.60 -17.63 -0.07
C ALA A 78 -21.54 -17.76 1.05
N LEU A 79 -20.26 -17.51 0.71
CA LEU A 79 -19.18 -17.49 1.69
C LEU A 79 -19.38 -16.36 2.71
N TYR A 80 -19.78 -15.17 2.26
CA TYR A 80 -20.06 -14.03 3.11
C TYR A 80 -21.22 -14.34 4.05
N SER A 81 -22.39 -14.75 3.53
CA SER A 81 -23.55 -15.07 4.36
C SER A 81 -23.23 -16.16 5.39
N PHE A 82 -22.45 -17.18 5.01
CA PHE A 82 -22.06 -18.24 5.93
C PHE A 82 -21.11 -17.74 7.03
N LEU A 83 -20.10 -16.96 6.67
CA LEU A 83 -19.18 -16.34 7.61
C LEU A 83 -19.93 -15.43 8.61
N LEU A 84 -20.84 -14.58 8.13
CA LEU A 84 -21.69 -13.74 8.97
C LEU A 84 -22.48 -14.58 10.00
N SER A 85 -23.03 -15.71 9.56
CA SER A 85 -23.82 -16.59 10.43
C SER A 85 -23.00 -17.31 11.50
N MET A 86 -21.70 -17.52 11.26
CA MET A 86 -20.79 -18.15 12.23
C MET A 86 -20.24 -17.17 13.25
N LEU A 87 -20.08 -15.89 12.89
CA LEU A 87 -19.54 -14.85 13.79
C LEU A 87 -20.31 -14.68 15.10
N ASN A 88 -21.62 -14.97 15.10
CA ASN A 88 -22.48 -14.86 16.28
C ASN A 88 -22.57 -16.14 17.12
N LYS A 89 -21.83 -17.21 16.76
CA LYS A 89 -21.87 -18.49 17.48
C LYS A 89 -20.66 -18.64 18.39
N ASN A 90 -20.90 -19.06 19.64
CA ASN A 90 -19.84 -19.38 20.58
C ASN A 90 -19.05 -20.62 20.12
N ASP A 91 -17.77 -20.68 20.50
CA ASP A 91 -16.87 -21.82 20.29
C ASP A 91 -16.67 -22.27 18.82
N GLN A 92 -16.74 -21.34 17.86
CA GLN A 92 -16.53 -21.62 16.42
C GLN A 92 -15.14 -21.23 15.89
N GLN A 93 -14.15 -21.02 16.76
CA GLN A 93 -12.83 -20.51 16.36
C GLN A 93 -12.23 -21.28 15.17
N VAL A 94 -12.19 -22.61 15.25
CA VAL A 94 -11.65 -23.48 14.18
C VAL A 94 -12.38 -23.27 12.85
N LEU A 95 -13.72 -23.20 12.89
CA LEU A 95 -14.51 -23.02 11.67
C LEU A 95 -14.31 -21.61 11.10
N LEU A 96 -14.23 -20.58 11.94
CA LEU A 96 -13.93 -19.21 11.52
C LEU A 96 -12.54 -19.11 10.86
N THR A 97 -11.53 -19.80 11.40
CA THR A 97 -10.22 -19.91 10.77
C THR A 97 -10.31 -20.58 9.39
N CYS A 98 -11.03 -21.69 9.26
CA CYS A 98 -11.23 -22.32 7.95
C CYS A 98 -11.97 -21.42 6.95
N LEU A 99 -12.93 -20.61 7.41
CA LEU A 99 -13.66 -19.65 6.57
C LEU A 99 -12.77 -18.49 6.15
N TYR A 100 -11.91 -18.00 7.04
CA TYR A 100 -10.87 -17.03 6.70
C TYR A 100 -9.94 -17.57 5.60
N ASP A 101 -9.46 -18.80 5.74
CA ASP A 101 -8.63 -19.45 4.72
C ASP A 101 -9.37 -19.55 3.38
N GLN A 102 -10.67 -19.84 3.40
CA GLN A 102 -11.49 -19.86 2.19
C GLN A 102 -11.59 -18.48 1.53
N VAL A 103 -11.73 -17.39 2.31
CA VAL A 103 -11.68 -16.02 1.75
C VAL A 103 -10.35 -15.78 1.05
N PHE A 104 -9.24 -16.24 1.65
CA PHE A 104 -7.90 -16.13 1.06
C PHE A 104 -7.78 -16.92 -0.25
N ILE A 105 -8.23 -18.18 -0.26
CA ILE A 105 -8.23 -19.06 -1.43
C ILE A 105 -9.07 -18.48 -2.56
N ASP A 106 -10.24 -17.93 -2.26
CA ASP A 106 -11.12 -17.29 -3.24
C ASP A 106 -10.45 -16.06 -3.86
N CYS A 107 -9.79 -15.23 -3.05
CA CYS A 107 -9.04 -14.07 -3.54
C CYS A 107 -7.88 -14.50 -4.45
N LEU A 108 -7.09 -15.50 -4.05
CA LEU A 108 -6.02 -16.06 -4.88
C LEU A 108 -6.55 -16.60 -6.20
N THR A 109 -7.66 -17.35 -6.16
CA THR A 109 -8.26 -17.98 -7.33
C THR A 109 -8.77 -16.92 -8.30
N LYS A 110 -9.49 -15.91 -7.80
CA LYS A 110 -9.97 -14.81 -8.63
C LYS A 110 -8.80 -14.07 -9.28
N VAL A 111 -7.76 -13.71 -8.51
CA VAL A 111 -6.58 -12.99 -9.04
C VAL A 111 -5.84 -13.81 -10.09
N LYS A 112 -5.61 -15.11 -9.85
CA LYS A 112 -4.96 -15.99 -10.84
C LYS A 112 -5.73 -16.11 -12.15
N ASN A 113 -7.04 -15.93 -12.11
CA ASN A 113 -7.91 -15.99 -13.28
C ASN A 113 -7.99 -14.65 -14.04
N LEU A 114 -7.34 -13.58 -13.56
CA LEU A 114 -7.27 -12.32 -14.28
C LEU A 114 -6.40 -12.48 -15.53
N PRO A 115 -6.91 -12.21 -16.75
CA PRO A 115 -6.12 -12.31 -17.98
C PRO A 115 -4.96 -11.30 -18.02
N GLN A 116 -5.02 -10.23 -17.25
CA GLN A 116 -3.96 -9.23 -17.13
C GLN A 116 -2.77 -9.72 -16.30
N ILE A 117 -2.96 -10.74 -15.45
CA ILE A 117 -1.92 -11.34 -14.62
C ILE A 117 -1.29 -12.50 -15.39
N ASP A 118 -0.70 -12.14 -16.53
CA ASP A 118 0.01 -13.05 -17.43
C ASP A 118 1.33 -12.40 -17.87
N GLN A 119 2.38 -13.21 -18.01
CA GLN A 119 3.72 -12.74 -18.39
C GLN A 119 3.69 -11.99 -19.74
N THR A 120 3.04 -12.57 -20.75
CA THR A 120 2.99 -12.01 -22.10
C THR A 120 2.20 -10.72 -22.10
N PHE A 121 1.07 -10.68 -21.38
CA PHE A 121 0.28 -9.47 -21.23
C PHE A 121 1.08 -8.33 -20.58
N LEU A 122 1.75 -8.60 -19.45
CA LEU A 122 2.53 -7.57 -18.73
C LEU A 122 3.73 -7.06 -19.55
N LEU A 123 4.46 -7.94 -20.24
CA LEU A 123 5.55 -7.54 -21.14
C LEU A 123 5.03 -6.65 -22.28
N ASN A 124 3.88 -6.99 -22.86
CA ASN A 124 3.24 -6.16 -23.89
C ASN A 124 2.82 -4.79 -23.35
N GLN A 125 2.30 -4.72 -22.12
CA GLN A 125 1.93 -3.44 -21.49
C GLN A 125 3.16 -2.57 -21.19
N ILE A 126 4.28 -3.16 -20.74
CA ILE A 126 5.56 -2.44 -20.58
C ILE A 126 5.98 -1.82 -21.92
N GLN A 127 5.96 -2.60 -23.00
CA GLN A 127 6.37 -2.10 -24.32
C GLN A 127 5.45 -0.99 -24.81
N LYS A 128 4.12 -1.19 -24.73
CA LYS A 128 3.15 -0.14 -25.06
C LYS A 128 3.40 1.14 -24.27
N LYS A 129 3.69 1.04 -22.97
CA LYS A 129 3.95 2.24 -22.16
C LYS A 129 5.19 3.00 -22.62
N ARG A 130 6.27 2.31 -22.97
CA ARG A 130 7.49 2.93 -23.55
C ARG A 130 7.20 3.70 -24.84
N ASP A 131 6.29 3.17 -25.65
CA ASP A 131 5.90 3.77 -26.93
C ASP A 131 4.95 4.97 -26.73
N LEU A 132 4.09 4.92 -25.72
CA LEU A 132 3.10 5.98 -25.42
C LEU A 132 3.68 7.24 -24.76
N ILE A 133 4.71 7.11 -23.92
CA ILE A 133 5.35 8.29 -23.31
C ILE A 133 5.94 9.16 -24.43
N GLN A 134 5.58 10.44 -24.49
CA GLN A 134 6.01 11.31 -25.58
C GLN A 134 7.29 12.08 -25.24
N VAL A 135 7.41 12.53 -23.99
CA VAL A 135 8.52 13.37 -23.53
C VAL A 135 9.76 12.49 -23.24
N PRO A 136 10.91 12.71 -23.92
CA PRO A 136 12.11 11.87 -23.73
C PRO A 136 12.62 11.81 -22.29
N LEU A 137 12.54 12.93 -21.56
CA LEU A 137 12.98 12.98 -20.16
C LEU A 137 12.07 12.17 -19.22
N VAL A 138 10.77 12.06 -19.53
CA VAL A 138 9.85 11.17 -18.81
C VAL A 138 10.21 9.71 -19.08
N LYS A 139 10.59 9.37 -20.32
CA LYS A 139 11.09 8.01 -20.65
C LYS A 139 12.33 7.68 -19.83
N GLU A 140 13.27 8.62 -19.72
CA GLU A 140 14.51 8.43 -18.95
C GLU A 140 14.21 8.19 -17.46
N LEU A 141 13.31 8.97 -16.86
CA LEU A 141 12.91 8.81 -15.45
C LEU A 141 12.37 7.41 -15.15
N PHE A 142 11.50 6.86 -16.01
CA PHE A 142 10.86 5.56 -15.80
C PHE A 142 11.60 4.38 -16.43
N ALA A 143 12.69 4.60 -17.17
CA ALA A 143 13.43 3.54 -17.85
C ALA A 143 13.95 2.47 -16.89
N ALA A 144 14.57 2.86 -15.77
CA ALA A 144 15.15 1.92 -14.83
C ALA A 144 14.09 1.02 -14.15
N PRO A 145 12.97 1.56 -13.62
CA PRO A 145 11.88 0.72 -13.11
C PRO A 145 11.27 -0.21 -14.16
N LEU A 146 11.01 0.27 -15.39
CA LEU A 146 10.44 -0.58 -16.45
C LEU A 146 11.40 -1.71 -16.84
N ASN A 147 12.70 -1.41 -17.00
CA ASN A 147 13.73 -2.41 -17.26
C ASN A 147 13.83 -3.45 -16.14
N HIS A 148 13.65 -3.04 -14.88
CA HIS A 148 13.68 -3.93 -13.74
C HIS A 148 12.57 -4.99 -13.82
N TYR A 149 11.31 -4.56 -13.99
CA TYR A 149 10.17 -5.47 -14.09
C TYR A 149 10.19 -6.30 -15.36
N GLU A 150 10.59 -5.73 -16.49
CA GLU A 150 10.79 -6.48 -17.74
C GLU A 150 11.79 -7.63 -17.54
N LYS A 151 12.93 -7.34 -16.90
CA LYS A 151 13.95 -8.36 -16.60
C LYS A 151 13.41 -9.44 -15.67
N LEU A 152 12.69 -9.07 -14.61
CA LEU A 152 12.07 -10.04 -13.70
C LEU A 152 11.12 -10.98 -14.45
N LEU A 153 10.25 -10.41 -15.30
CA LEU A 153 9.30 -11.17 -16.12
C LEU A 153 9.99 -12.02 -17.20
N GLN A 154 11.18 -11.67 -17.67
CA GLN A 154 11.92 -12.47 -18.66
C GLN A 154 12.76 -13.58 -18.03
N VAL A 155 13.38 -13.31 -16.89
CA VAL A 155 14.36 -14.21 -16.25
C VAL A 155 13.67 -15.19 -15.29
N ASP A 156 12.69 -14.73 -14.52
CA ASP A 156 11.97 -15.54 -13.54
C ASP A 156 10.46 -15.21 -13.51
N PRO A 157 9.74 -15.53 -14.60
CA PRO A 157 8.33 -15.18 -14.72
C PRO A 157 7.47 -15.85 -13.66
N TYR A 158 7.73 -17.11 -13.31
CA TYR A 158 6.89 -17.85 -12.37
C TYR A 158 6.92 -17.23 -10.98
N HIS A 159 8.11 -16.90 -10.46
CA HIS A 159 8.22 -16.25 -9.16
C HIS A 159 7.64 -14.84 -9.20
N THR A 160 7.91 -14.08 -10.25
CA THR A 160 7.42 -12.69 -10.40
C THR A 160 5.89 -12.63 -10.45
N ILE A 161 5.24 -13.51 -11.23
CA ILE A 161 3.78 -13.60 -11.31
C ILE A 161 3.18 -14.12 -10.01
N HIS A 162 3.85 -15.06 -9.33
CA HIS A 162 3.43 -15.53 -8.02
C HIS A 162 3.42 -14.41 -6.98
N ASP A 163 4.50 -13.63 -6.90
CA ASP A 163 4.61 -12.47 -6.01
C ASP A 163 3.51 -11.43 -6.29
N LEU A 164 3.31 -11.05 -7.56
CA LEU A 164 2.21 -10.15 -7.94
C LEU A 164 0.83 -10.71 -7.55
N THR A 165 0.62 -12.01 -7.76
CA THR A 165 -0.63 -12.69 -7.40
C THR A 165 -0.89 -12.63 -5.90
N LEU A 166 0.13 -12.91 -5.08
CA LEU A 166 0.03 -12.84 -3.62
C LEU A 166 -0.24 -11.41 -3.16
N TYR A 167 0.47 -10.43 -3.72
CA TYR A 167 0.27 -9.01 -3.41
C TYR A 167 -1.18 -8.56 -3.66
N LEU A 168 -1.72 -8.88 -4.85
CA LEU A 168 -3.08 -8.51 -5.22
C LEU A 168 -4.13 -9.28 -4.42
N ALA A 169 -3.91 -10.57 -4.15
CA ALA A 169 -4.83 -11.36 -3.35
C ALA A 169 -4.89 -10.85 -1.89
N TRP A 170 -3.74 -10.49 -1.32
CA TRP A 170 -3.66 -9.87 0.01
C TRP A 170 -4.50 -8.61 0.12
N ASP A 171 -4.35 -7.69 -0.83
CA ASP A 171 -5.13 -6.45 -0.89
C ASP A 171 -6.65 -6.74 -0.90
N ARG A 172 -7.10 -7.75 -1.65
CA ARG A 172 -8.51 -8.17 -1.69
C ARG A 172 -8.98 -8.86 -0.41
N VAL A 173 -8.14 -9.65 0.24
CA VAL A 173 -8.45 -10.27 1.56
C VAL A 173 -8.72 -9.18 2.59
N CYS A 174 -7.85 -8.18 2.68
CA CYS A 174 -8.03 -7.06 3.60
C CYS A 174 -9.34 -6.32 3.37
N ILE A 175 -9.70 -6.05 2.11
CA ILE A 175 -10.96 -5.36 1.78
C ILE A 175 -12.18 -6.21 2.15
N ASN A 176 -12.16 -7.50 1.82
CA ASN A 176 -13.26 -8.40 2.16
C ASN A 176 -13.44 -8.50 3.68
N LEU A 177 -12.34 -8.57 4.44
CA LEU A 177 -12.41 -8.54 5.89
C LEU A 177 -12.87 -7.18 6.43
N ALA A 178 -12.46 -6.06 5.84
CA ALA A 178 -12.96 -4.74 6.24
C ALA A 178 -14.49 -4.65 6.12
N VAL A 179 -15.06 -5.18 5.02
CA VAL A 179 -16.53 -5.26 4.83
C VAL A 179 -17.19 -6.16 5.87
N ILE A 180 -16.57 -7.28 6.21
CA ILE A 180 -17.04 -8.15 7.30
C ILE A 180 -16.99 -7.40 8.62
N PHE A 181 -15.91 -6.68 8.93
CA PHE A 181 -15.73 -5.95 10.18
C PHE A 181 -16.69 -4.78 10.34
N GLU A 182 -17.11 -4.13 9.24
CA GLU A 182 -18.09 -3.04 9.26
C GLU A 182 -19.53 -3.50 9.42
N HIS A 183 -19.81 -4.78 9.19
CA HIS A 183 -21.19 -5.23 9.10
C HIS A 183 -21.93 -5.08 10.47
N PRO A 184 -23.13 -4.47 10.50
CA PRO A 184 -23.76 -4.02 11.75
C PRO A 184 -24.42 -5.15 12.55
N SER A 185 -24.62 -6.34 11.98
CA SER A 185 -25.49 -7.38 12.56
C SER A 185 -24.83 -8.27 13.62
N PHE A 186 -23.70 -7.86 14.22
CA PHE A 186 -23.00 -8.69 15.20
C PHE A 186 -23.16 -8.16 16.61
N LYS A 187 -23.34 -9.10 17.54
CA LYS A 187 -23.34 -8.81 18.98
C LYS A 187 -22.14 -9.44 19.69
N SER A 188 -21.42 -10.35 19.03
CA SER A 188 -20.29 -11.07 19.61
C SER A 188 -18.95 -10.47 19.17
N VAL A 189 -18.16 -10.03 20.14
CA VAL A 189 -16.80 -9.51 19.95
C VAL A 189 -15.80 -10.64 19.65
N ASP A 190 -16.09 -11.87 20.10
CA ASP A 190 -15.15 -12.99 20.05
C ASP A 190 -14.91 -13.51 18.62
N GLY A 191 -15.97 -13.56 17.80
CA GLY A 191 -15.86 -13.99 16.40
C GLY A 191 -15.02 -13.01 15.56
N LEU A 192 -15.24 -11.71 15.75
CA LEU A 192 -14.45 -10.67 15.08
C LEU A 192 -12.99 -10.69 15.55
N THR A 193 -12.76 -10.95 16.83
CA THR A 193 -11.41 -11.12 17.40
C THR A 193 -10.68 -12.29 16.76
N THR A 194 -11.35 -13.42 16.55
CA THR A 194 -10.75 -14.57 15.85
C THR A 194 -10.28 -14.20 14.44
N LEU A 195 -11.13 -13.52 13.66
CA LEU A 195 -10.75 -13.09 12.30
C LEU A 195 -9.63 -12.04 12.31
N LYS A 196 -9.62 -11.13 13.29
CA LYS A 196 -8.52 -10.17 13.51
C LYS A 196 -7.20 -10.90 13.73
N GLU A 197 -7.18 -11.92 14.60
CA GLU A 197 -6.00 -12.72 14.88
C GLU A 197 -5.50 -13.46 13.62
N CYS A 198 -6.40 -14.09 12.86
CA CYS A 198 -6.04 -14.74 11.58
C CYS A 198 -5.42 -13.75 10.58
N LEU A 199 -5.96 -12.53 10.49
CA LEU A 199 -5.43 -11.48 9.61
C LEU A 199 -4.03 -11.03 10.05
N ILE A 200 -3.80 -10.80 11.35
CA ILE A 200 -2.49 -10.44 11.90
C ILE A 200 -1.47 -11.56 11.64
N GLU A 201 -1.83 -12.81 11.95
CA GLU A 201 -0.98 -13.99 11.72
C GLU A 201 -0.57 -14.11 10.25
N SER A 202 -1.54 -13.96 9.34
CA SER A 202 -1.29 -14.05 7.91
C SER A 202 -0.35 -12.95 7.42
N PHE A 203 -0.55 -11.71 7.85
CA PHE A 203 0.35 -10.61 7.49
C PHE A 203 1.79 -10.91 7.92
N GLN A 204 1.99 -11.35 9.17
CA GLN A 204 3.32 -11.66 9.68
C GLN A 204 3.95 -12.85 8.94
N HIS A 205 3.16 -13.88 8.63
CA HIS A 205 3.64 -15.06 7.90
C HIS A 205 4.07 -14.71 6.47
N ILE A 206 3.22 -14.01 5.72
CA ILE A 206 3.49 -13.58 4.34
C ILE A 206 4.73 -12.67 4.31
N THR A 207 4.80 -11.69 5.21
CA THR A 207 5.94 -10.76 5.28
C THR A 207 7.24 -11.48 5.65
N LYS A 208 7.20 -12.46 6.56
CA LYS A 208 8.38 -13.22 7.01
C LYS A 208 8.95 -14.15 5.93
N GLN A 209 8.13 -14.66 5.01
CA GLN A 209 8.62 -15.44 3.88
C GLN A 209 9.60 -14.65 3.01
N GLY A 210 9.45 -13.32 2.94
CA GLY A 210 10.33 -12.43 2.20
C GLY A 210 10.21 -12.55 0.68
N GLU A 211 9.32 -13.41 0.19
CA GLU A 211 9.03 -13.60 -1.23
C GLU A 211 8.09 -12.52 -1.78
N THR A 212 7.21 -11.97 -0.92
CA THR A 212 6.31 -10.88 -1.25
C THR A 212 6.31 -9.81 -0.17
N ALA A 213 5.98 -8.58 -0.57
CA ALA A 213 5.79 -7.46 0.34
C ALA A 213 4.29 -7.11 0.41
N PRO A 214 3.52 -7.72 1.33
CA PRO A 214 2.10 -7.46 1.43
C PRO A 214 1.87 -5.99 1.83
N GLY A 215 0.84 -5.35 1.28
CA GLY A 215 0.49 -3.98 1.62
C GLY A 215 0.09 -3.85 3.08
N PHE A 216 0.89 -3.15 3.88
CA PHE A 216 0.60 -2.87 5.29
C PHE A 216 -0.54 -1.86 5.43
N PHE A 217 -0.67 -0.91 4.49
CA PHE A 217 -1.76 0.05 4.53
C PHE A 217 -3.14 -0.64 4.48
N ARG A 218 -3.35 -1.60 3.58
CA ARG A 218 -4.63 -2.32 3.48
C ARG A 218 -4.93 -3.15 4.73
N PHE A 219 -3.89 -3.71 5.34
CA PHE A 219 -4.00 -4.37 6.63
C PHE A 219 -4.50 -3.41 7.71
N MET A 220 -3.88 -2.23 7.83
CA MET A 220 -4.34 -1.19 8.76
C MET A 220 -5.77 -0.75 8.46
N GLU A 221 -6.15 -0.61 7.19
CA GLU A 221 -7.50 -0.22 6.79
C GLU A 221 -8.56 -1.25 7.24
N ALA A 222 -8.22 -2.54 7.16
CA ALA A 222 -9.07 -3.60 7.68
C ALA A 222 -9.18 -3.57 9.21
N LEU A 223 -8.09 -3.26 9.93
CA LEU A 223 -8.14 -3.10 11.39
C LEU A 223 -8.92 -1.84 11.80
N TYR A 224 -8.75 -0.74 11.07
CA TYR A 224 -9.49 0.51 11.25
C TYR A 224 -11.00 0.28 11.21
N ALA A 225 -11.48 -0.56 10.27
CA ALA A 225 -12.89 -0.95 10.19
C ALA A 225 -13.42 -1.59 11.49
N ILE A 226 -12.62 -2.39 12.20
CA ILE A 226 -12.99 -2.93 13.52
C ILE A 226 -13.03 -1.81 14.56
N LEU A 227 -12.02 -0.95 14.58
CA LEU A 227 -11.89 0.10 15.60
C LEU A 227 -12.99 1.14 15.52
N MET A 228 -13.53 1.40 14.32
CA MET A 228 -14.61 2.36 14.09
C MET A 228 -16.02 1.82 14.36
N ARG A 229 -16.15 0.56 14.78
CA ARG A 229 -17.46 -0.01 15.15
C ARG A 229 -18.05 0.68 16.38
N GLU A 230 -19.37 0.76 16.40
CA GLU A 230 -20.14 1.41 17.48
C GLU A 230 -19.79 0.85 18.87
N GLU A 231 -19.57 -0.46 18.99
CA GLU A 231 -19.26 -1.09 20.28
C GLU A 231 -17.87 -0.75 20.82
N ASN A 232 -16.96 -0.33 19.93
CA ASN A 232 -15.59 0.03 20.30
C ASN A 232 -15.42 1.52 20.59
N LEU A 233 -16.36 2.37 20.15
CA LEU A 233 -16.31 3.82 20.37
C LEU A 233 -16.12 4.23 21.84
N PRO A 234 -16.78 3.59 22.83
CA PRO A 234 -16.63 3.96 24.24
C PRO A 234 -15.29 3.56 24.87
N ILE A 235 -14.49 2.72 24.18
CA ILE A 235 -13.24 2.15 24.71
C ILE A 235 -12.06 3.06 24.40
N HIS A 236 -12.16 3.83 23.32
CA HIS A 236 -11.08 4.73 22.88
C HIS A 236 -10.93 5.92 23.82
N SER A 237 -9.69 6.33 24.07
CA SER A 237 -9.45 7.63 24.70
C SER A 237 -9.79 8.78 23.76
N GLU A 238 -9.93 10.01 24.28
CA GLU A 238 -10.16 11.19 23.43
C GLU A 238 -9.05 11.39 22.37
N GLU A 239 -7.80 11.09 22.73
CA GLU A 239 -6.66 11.16 21.83
C GLU A 239 -6.77 10.12 20.70
N GLU A 240 -7.12 8.87 21.05
CA GLU A 240 -7.30 7.80 20.08
C GLU A 240 -8.48 8.10 19.14
N TRP A 241 -9.56 8.64 19.69
CA TRP A 241 -10.72 9.06 18.90
C TRP A 241 -10.39 10.17 17.91
N LEU A 242 -9.61 11.16 18.32
CA LEU A 242 -9.16 12.24 17.44
C LEU A 242 -8.32 11.69 16.27
N ILE A 243 -7.40 10.76 16.55
CA ILE A 243 -6.59 10.12 15.51
C ILE A 243 -7.50 9.36 14.54
N LEU A 244 -8.40 8.52 15.04
CA LEU A 244 -9.31 7.72 14.20
C LEU A 244 -10.20 8.58 13.31
N CYS A 245 -10.76 9.67 13.83
CA CYS A 245 -11.57 10.60 13.06
C CYS A 245 -10.77 11.33 11.97
N GLN A 246 -9.57 11.83 12.30
CA GLN A 246 -8.69 12.49 11.31
C GLN A 246 -8.20 11.51 10.24
N SER A 247 -8.03 10.24 10.60
CA SER A 247 -7.56 9.18 9.71
C SER A 247 -8.54 8.81 8.61
N ALA A 248 -9.81 9.26 8.67
CA ALA A 248 -10.75 9.10 7.56
C ALA A 248 -10.22 9.70 6.25
N GLU A 249 -9.44 10.79 6.33
CA GLU A 249 -8.79 11.41 5.16
C GLU A 249 -7.69 10.52 4.54
N ALA A 250 -7.13 9.58 5.30
CA ALA A 250 -6.09 8.68 4.83
C ALA A 250 -6.63 7.51 3.99
N LEU A 251 -7.90 7.14 4.20
CA LEU A 251 -8.53 5.98 3.57
C LEU A 251 -8.50 6.08 2.03
N ARG A 252 -8.43 4.92 1.37
CA ARG A 252 -8.28 4.82 -0.08
C ARG A 252 -9.47 4.08 -0.67
N SER A 253 -9.82 4.40 -1.92
CA SER A 253 -10.88 3.66 -2.61
C SER A 253 -10.57 2.17 -2.61
N ARG A 254 -11.57 1.36 -2.26
CA ARG A 254 -11.47 -0.11 -2.25
C ARG A 254 -11.48 -0.71 -3.66
N GLU A 255 -11.84 0.07 -4.67
CA GLU A 255 -11.98 -0.40 -6.07
C GLU A 255 -10.65 -0.39 -6.84
N VAL A 256 -9.63 0.29 -6.33
CA VAL A 256 -8.33 0.45 -7.01
C VAL A 256 -7.21 -0.25 -6.24
N VAL A 257 -6.11 -0.55 -6.94
CA VAL A 257 -4.88 -1.00 -6.30
C VAL A 257 -4.37 0.12 -5.39
N CYS A 258 -4.17 -0.17 -4.11
CA CYS A 258 -3.83 0.85 -3.14
C CYS A 258 -2.36 1.26 -3.21
N ASP A 259 -2.11 2.57 -3.22
CA ASP A 259 -0.79 3.16 -3.09
C ASP A 259 -0.64 3.94 -1.78
N ALA A 260 0.21 3.42 -0.89
CA ALA A 260 0.61 4.13 0.32
C ALA A 260 2.10 3.90 0.60
N PRO A 261 3.01 4.31 -0.31
CA PRO A 261 4.43 4.00 -0.20
C PRO A 261 5.08 4.60 1.06
N TYR A 262 4.60 5.74 1.56
CA TYR A 262 5.06 6.32 2.83
C TYR A 262 4.57 5.57 4.08
N ILE A 263 3.74 4.52 3.93
CA ILE A 263 3.35 3.57 4.98
C ILE A 263 4.01 2.21 4.73
N ASP A 264 3.83 1.66 3.53
CA ASP A 264 4.29 0.31 3.20
C ASP A 264 5.81 0.18 3.19
N LYS A 265 6.55 1.23 2.79
CA LYS A 265 8.03 1.18 2.69
C LYS A 265 8.75 1.47 4.00
N ILE A 266 8.03 1.96 4.99
CA ILE A 266 8.61 2.33 6.29
C ILE A 266 8.40 1.22 7.32
N LEU A 267 7.53 0.25 7.06
CA LEU A 267 7.40 -0.93 7.90
C LEU A 267 8.64 -1.83 7.76
N VAL A 268 9.27 -2.14 8.88
CA VAL A 268 10.53 -2.88 8.92
C VAL A 268 10.56 -3.84 10.11
N ASP A 269 11.28 -4.95 9.96
CA ASP A 269 11.50 -5.90 11.05
C ASP A 269 12.29 -5.24 12.20
N LYS A 270 11.79 -5.38 13.44
CA LYS A 270 12.43 -4.86 14.66
C LYS A 270 13.81 -5.48 14.91
N TYR A 271 14.02 -6.71 14.47
CA TYR A 271 15.21 -7.50 14.73
C TYR A 271 16.26 -7.38 13.61
N SER A 272 15.98 -6.60 12.56
CA SER A 272 16.97 -6.34 11.50
C SER A 272 18.09 -5.42 11.99
N ASN A 273 19.34 -5.85 11.83
CA ASN A 273 20.54 -5.09 12.18
C ASN A 273 20.90 -3.96 11.18
N SER A 274 20.09 -3.73 10.15
CA SER A 274 20.37 -2.68 9.16
C SER A 274 20.11 -1.29 9.76
N LYS A 275 21.10 -0.39 9.71
CA LYS A 275 20.85 1.05 9.96
C LYS A 275 19.74 1.52 9.03
N LYS A 276 18.59 1.88 9.62
CA LYS A 276 17.39 2.30 8.91
C LYS A 276 17.62 3.69 8.33
N ARG A 277 18.11 3.76 7.10
CA ARG A 277 18.18 5.03 6.37
C ARG A 277 16.77 5.45 5.96
N ALA A 278 16.46 6.74 6.13
CA ALA A 278 15.17 7.27 5.72
C ALA A 278 14.87 6.93 4.25
N GLN A 279 13.61 6.61 3.97
CA GLN A 279 13.12 6.42 2.59
C GLN A 279 12.62 7.76 2.06
N LEU A 280 12.88 8.06 0.78
CA LEU A 280 12.37 9.25 0.13
C LEU A 280 11.08 8.91 -0.59
N ILE A 281 10.01 9.64 -0.28
CA ILE A 281 8.71 9.47 -0.92
C ILE A 281 8.32 10.78 -1.59
N LEU A 282 7.88 10.69 -2.83
CA LEU A 282 7.44 11.82 -3.64
C LEU A 282 5.93 11.70 -3.85
N THR A 283 5.16 12.74 -3.53
CA THR A 283 3.69 12.65 -3.58
C THR A 283 3.00 13.94 -4.02
N LEU A 284 1.79 13.79 -4.57
CA LEU A 284 0.82 14.88 -4.77
C LEU A 284 -0.30 14.88 -3.72
N ASP A 285 -0.26 13.97 -2.74
CA ASP A 285 -1.21 14.00 -1.63
C ASP A 285 -1.05 15.28 -0.81
N SER A 286 -2.16 15.75 -0.23
CA SER A 286 -2.16 16.92 0.63
C SER A 286 -1.40 16.63 1.94
N ILE A 287 -0.96 17.71 2.60
CA ILE A 287 -0.23 17.62 3.87
C ILE A 287 -1.10 16.95 4.94
N GLU A 288 -2.39 17.27 4.95
CA GLU A 288 -3.38 16.73 5.87
C GLU A 288 -3.50 15.21 5.69
N LYS A 289 -3.67 14.76 4.44
CA LYS A 289 -3.76 13.35 4.08
C LYS A 289 -2.50 12.56 4.43
N VAL A 290 -1.32 13.12 4.18
CA VAL A 290 -0.05 12.50 4.56
C VAL A 290 0.04 12.37 6.08
N ASN A 291 -0.18 13.45 6.82
CA ASN A 291 -0.11 13.44 8.29
C ASN A 291 -1.16 12.50 8.91
N ALA A 292 -2.38 12.48 8.40
CA ALA A 292 -3.42 11.54 8.81
C ALA A 292 -2.98 10.09 8.61
N SER A 293 -2.36 9.78 7.47
CA SER A 293 -1.86 8.44 7.17
C SER A 293 -0.72 8.02 8.11
N LEU A 294 0.25 8.90 8.37
CA LEU A 294 1.37 8.61 9.26
C LEU A 294 0.90 8.40 10.70
N LYS A 295 -0.01 9.26 11.19
CA LYS A 295 -0.62 9.11 12.51
C LYS A 295 -1.41 7.80 12.65
N LEU A 296 -2.16 7.42 11.61
CA LEU A 296 -2.85 6.13 11.61
C LEU A 296 -1.87 4.97 11.75
N ALA A 297 -0.78 4.98 10.98
CA ALA A 297 0.23 3.92 11.08
C ALA A 297 0.92 3.85 12.45
N GLU A 298 1.25 4.99 13.06
CA GLU A 298 1.80 5.03 14.41
C GLU A 298 0.82 4.44 15.43
N PHE A 299 -0.43 4.85 15.33
CA PHE A 299 -1.50 4.39 16.20
C PHE A 299 -1.72 2.88 16.07
N GLU A 300 -1.82 2.36 14.85
CA GLU A 300 -1.98 0.92 14.60
C GLU A 300 -0.79 0.11 15.12
N ILE A 301 0.45 0.56 14.88
CA ILE A 301 1.64 -0.10 15.41
C ILE A 301 1.64 -0.09 16.94
N LYS A 302 1.24 1.02 17.57
CA LYS A 302 1.11 1.12 19.03
C LYS A 302 0.08 0.12 19.56
N LYS A 303 -1.09 0.01 18.93
CA LYS A 303 -2.12 -0.98 19.30
C LYS A 303 -1.62 -2.41 19.12
N LEU A 304 -1.03 -2.75 17.97
CA LEU A 304 -0.49 -4.08 17.69
C LEU A 304 0.60 -4.51 18.68
N ASN A 305 1.41 -3.56 19.16
CA ASN A 305 2.42 -3.82 20.20
C ASN A 305 1.82 -4.11 21.59
N GLN A 306 0.56 -3.76 21.82
CA GLN A 306 -0.17 -4.00 23.07
C GLN A 306 -1.01 -5.28 23.01
N GLU A 307 -1.21 -5.85 21.83
CA GLU A 307 -1.92 -7.12 21.65
C GLU A 307 -1.14 -8.28 22.28
N LYS A 308 -1.85 -9.37 22.60
CA LYS A 308 -1.23 -10.59 23.17
C LYS A 308 -0.27 -11.26 22.20
N MET A 309 -0.50 -11.09 20.90
CA MET A 309 0.33 -11.67 19.85
C MET A 309 1.60 -10.83 19.68
N ALA A 310 2.75 -11.49 19.59
CA ALA A 310 4.02 -10.80 19.33
C ALA A 310 3.98 -10.14 17.94
N TRP A 311 4.05 -8.80 17.91
CA TRP A 311 4.20 -8.02 16.69
C TRP A 311 5.68 -7.73 16.40
N ASN A 312 6.16 -8.16 15.23
CA ASN A 312 7.59 -8.16 14.91
C ASN A 312 8.08 -6.90 14.16
N TYR A 313 7.20 -5.94 13.85
CA TYR A 313 7.53 -4.83 12.96
C TYR A 313 7.47 -3.47 13.64
N SER A 314 8.29 -2.53 13.17
CA SER A 314 8.28 -1.12 13.58
C SER A 314 8.34 -0.21 12.36
N LEU A 315 8.14 1.08 12.58
CA LEU A 315 8.27 2.10 11.54
C LEU A 315 9.71 2.61 11.47
N ALA A 316 10.21 2.82 10.26
CA ALA A 316 11.49 3.45 9.96
C ALA A 316 11.28 4.93 9.61
N PRO A 317 12.29 5.79 9.83
CA PRO A 317 12.20 7.20 9.44
C PRO A 317 11.85 7.39 7.95
N VAL A 318 11.14 8.47 7.64
CA VAL A 318 10.70 8.78 6.27
C VAL A 318 10.78 10.27 5.97
N GLU A 319 11.16 10.56 4.73
CA GLU A 319 11.16 11.92 4.18
C GLU A 319 10.19 11.97 3.00
N ILE A 320 9.20 12.87 3.09
CA ILE A 320 8.12 12.96 2.11
C ILE A 320 8.15 14.34 1.47
N VAL A 321 8.46 14.39 0.17
CA VAL A 321 8.38 15.60 -0.64
C VAL A 321 6.97 15.70 -1.20
N CYS A 322 6.25 16.72 -0.76
CA CYS A 322 4.91 17.03 -1.26
C CYS A 322 5.04 18.04 -2.39
N PHE A 323 4.45 17.72 -3.53
CA PHE A 323 4.28 18.61 -4.67
C PHE A 323 2.85 19.17 -4.68
N LYS A 324 2.68 20.33 -5.32
CA LYS A 324 1.38 20.86 -5.68
C LYS A 324 1.30 21.01 -7.21
N GLN A 325 0.10 20.84 -7.75
CA GLN A 325 -0.14 21.01 -9.18
C GLN A 325 -0.81 22.37 -9.43
N GLU A 326 -0.16 23.23 -10.22
CA GLU A 326 -0.66 24.55 -10.62
C GLU A 326 -0.40 24.73 -12.12
N ASP A 327 -1.44 25.07 -12.90
CA ASP A 327 -1.35 25.28 -14.35
C ASP A 327 -0.58 24.16 -15.11
N GLN A 328 -0.93 22.90 -14.83
CA GLN A 328 -0.29 21.68 -15.37
C GLN A 328 1.19 21.47 -14.94
N LYS A 329 1.75 22.36 -14.12
CA LYS A 329 3.11 22.23 -13.60
C LYS A 329 3.11 21.67 -12.18
N LEU A 330 4.14 20.87 -11.88
CA LEU A 330 4.39 20.39 -10.54
C LEU A 330 5.39 21.32 -9.84
N LEU A 331 4.94 21.92 -8.75
CA LEU A 331 5.74 22.84 -7.94
C LEU A 331 6.04 22.22 -6.57
N PHE A 332 7.17 22.61 -6.00
CA PHE A 332 7.52 22.23 -4.64
C PHE A 332 6.51 22.86 -3.66
N ASN A 333 5.99 22.05 -2.73
CA ASN A 333 5.13 22.54 -1.66
C ASN A 333 5.86 22.50 -0.32
N THR A 334 6.19 21.30 0.17
CA THR A 334 6.84 21.13 1.47
C THR A 334 7.56 19.79 1.58
N ILE A 335 8.33 19.62 2.66
CA ILE A 335 8.92 18.36 3.09
C ILE A 335 8.36 18.01 4.46
N ILE A 336 7.84 16.80 4.61
CA ILE A 336 7.45 16.21 5.90
C ILE A 336 8.55 15.22 6.29
N ARG A 337 9.08 15.37 7.50
CA ARG A 337 10.04 14.44 8.10
C ARG A 337 9.39 13.79 9.31
N GLN A 338 9.32 12.47 9.31
CA GLN A 338 8.83 11.71 10.45
C GLN A 338 9.92 10.77 10.94
N GLU A 339 10.27 10.92 12.22
CA GLU A 339 11.16 10.02 12.94
C GLU A 339 10.33 9.16 13.88
N TYR A 340 10.70 7.88 13.99
CA TYR A 340 10.05 6.91 14.86
C TYR A 340 11.09 6.38 15.84
N PHE A 341 10.73 6.31 17.12
CA PHE A 341 11.61 5.89 18.21
C PHE A 341 11.40 4.43 18.60
#